data_AF-A0A413ITY4-F1
#
_entry.id   AF-A0A413ITY4-F1
#
_cell.length_a   1.000
_cell.length_b   1.000
_cell.length_c   1.000
_cell.angle_alpha   90.00
_cell.angle_beta   90.00
_cell.angle_gamma   90.00
#
_symmetry.space_group_name_H-M   'P 1'
#
loop_
_entity.id
_entity.type
_entity.pdbx_description
1 polymer ?
#
loop_
_entity_poly.entity_id
_entity_poly.type
_entity_poly.pdbx_seq_one_letter_code
_entity_poly.pdbx_strand_id
1 'polypeptide(L)'
;MLINEEYFKGEIVISNLNSVGNGISSQIASSNLELLLFFIDKYEKRFLVSLLGRDRADEFYKEIEKGELSGKWLDLKNRLVDETLKMSPIANYVYYWYRRCNVSVTTDIGEMETDSDNSVRVSPALKMCRAWNEMVDWVIDIQKWMKSTGSFNYRNIDVNLLKRINTFNL
;
A
#
# COMPACT_ATOMS: atom_id res chain seq x y z
N MET A 1 -4.50 7.50 10.10
CA MET A 1 -4.34 7.04 8.71
C MET A 1 -3.37 8.00 8.01
N LEU A 2 -2.39 7.48 7.26
CA LEU A 2 -1.34 8.28 6.59
C LEU A 2 -1.67 8.55 5.12
N ILE A 3 -2.36 7.62 4.46
CA ILE A 3 -2.76 7.74 3.05
C ILE A 3 -4.27 7.60 2.90
N ASN A 4 -4.80 8.01 1.76
CA ASN A 4 -6.20 7.81 1.37
C ASN A 4 -6.26 7.38 -0.11
N GLU A 5 -7.45 7.31 -0.69
CA GLU A 5 -7.69 6.93 -2.09
C GLU A 5 -6.93 7.82 -3.10
N GLU A 6 -6.59 9.06 -2.74
CA GLU A 6 -5.87 9.98 -3.61
C GLU A 6 -4.42 9.56 -3.90
N TYR A 7 -3.87 8.61 -3.14
CA TYR A 7 -2.53 8.07 -3.36
C TYR A 7 -2.49 6.97 -4.42
N PHE A 8 -3.65 6.49 -4.88
CA PHE A 8 -3.76 5.44 -5.91
C PHE A 8 -3.86 6.07 -7.30
N LYS A 9 -2.72 6.60 -7.77
CA LYS A 9 -2.58 7.33 -9.05
C LYS A 9 -1.49 6.72 -9.93
N GLY A 10 -1.40 7.17 -11.18
CA GLY A 10 -0.37 6.74 -12.11
C GLY A 10 -0.41 5.22 -12.36
N GLU A 11 0.69 4.53 -12.09
CA GLU A 11 0.83 3.09 -12.36
C GLU A 11 -0.03 2.21 -11.43
N ILE A 12 -0.30 2.68 -10.20
CA ILE A 12 -1.12 1.97 -9.20
C ILE A 12 -2.58 2.44 -9.16
N VAL A 13 -3.04 3.12 -10.21
CA VAL A 13 -4.43 3.58 -10.31
C VAL A 13 -5.42 2.41 -10.16
N ILE A 14 -6.47 2.65 -9.38
CA ILE A 14 -7.61 1.74 -9.22
C ILE A 14 -8.82 2.40 -9.90
N SER A 15 -9.40 1.68 -10.85
CA SER A 15 -10.56 2.17 -11.63
C SER A 15 -11.85 2.08 -10.83
N ASN A 16 -12.86 2.86 -11.23
CA ASN A 16 -14.21 2.82 -10.68
C ASN A 16 -14.29 3.06 -9.17
N LEU A 17 -13.48 3.98 -8.64
CA LEU A 17 -13.59 4.45 -7.25
C LEU A 17 -14.59 5.60 -7.08
N ASN A 18 -14.79 6.40 -8.14
CA ASN A 18 -15.70 7.54 -8.16
C ASN A 18 -16.65 7.39 -9.36
N SER A 19 -17.95 7.54 -9.15
CA SER A 19 -18.92 7.62 -10.24
C SER A 19 -19.54 9.02 -10.27
N VAL A 20 -19.72 9.55 -11.48
CA VAL A 20 -20.52 10.77 -11.70
C VAL A 20 -21.86 10.32 -12.29
N GLY A 21 -22.88 10.13 -11.44
CA GLY A 21 -24.23 9.75 -11.88
C GLY A 21 -25.07 9.07 -10.80
N ASN A 22 -26.38 8.94 -11.06
CA ASN A 22 -27.32 8.22 -10.22
C ASN A 22 -27.59 6.83 -10.83
N GLY A 23 -27.45 5.74 -10.06
CA GLY A 23 -27.82 4.38 -10.50
C GLY A 23 -26.83 3.28 -10.08
N ILE A 24 -26.82 2.16 -10.80
CA ILE A 24 -25.98 0.98 -10.49
C ILE A 24 -24.48 1.34 -10.49
N SER A 25 -24.04 2.25 -11.37
CA SER A 25 -22.64 2.68 -11.46
C SER A 25 -22.15 3.41 -10.20
N SER A 26 -23.01 4.13 -9.48
CA SER A 26 -22.64 4.79 -8.23
C SER A 26 -22.51 3.81 -7.08
N GLN A 27 -23.39 2.81 -7.01
CA GLN A 27 -23.31 1.74 -6.02
C GLN A 27 -22.02 0.93 -6.17
N ILE A 28 -21.66 0.55 -7.40
CA ILE A 28 -20.40 -0.18 -7.67
C ILE A 28 -19.19 0.66 -7.25
N ALA A 29 -19.18 1.97 -7.56
CA ALA A 29 -18.08 2.83 -7.16
C ALA A 29 -17.94 2.96 -5.64
N SER A 30 -19.05 3.12 -4.93
CA SER A 30 -19.07 3.14 -3.46
C SER A 30 -18.54 1.83 -2.86
N SER A 31 -18.97 0.67 -3.36
CA SER A 31 -18.47 -0.63 -2.87
C SER A 31 -16.97 -0.82 -3.13
N ASN A 32 -16.46 -0.40 -4.29
CA ASN A 32 -15.03 -0.46 -4.59
C ASN A 32 -14.20 0.48 -3.70
N LEU A 33 -14.73 1.68 -3.42
CA LEU A 33 -14.10 2.64 -2.51
C LEU A 33 -14.07 2.09 -1.08
N GLU A 34 -15.19 1.55 -0.58
CA GLU A 34 -15.25 0.92 0.75
C GLU A 34 -14.24 -0.24 0.87
N LEU A 35 -14.14 -1.07 -0.18
CA LEU A 35 -13.14 -2.14 -0.22
C LEU A 35 -11.72 -1.58 -0.17
N LEU A 36 -11.41 -0.54 -0.95
CA LEU A 36 -10.10 0.10 -0.92
C LEU A 36 -9.78 0.68 0.47
N LEU A 37 -10.72 1.40 1.08
CA LEU A 37 -10.53 1.97 2.42
C LEU A 37 -10.27 0.89 3.47
N PHE A 38 -10.98 -0.24 3.41
CA PHE A 38 -10.69 -1.41 4.26
C PHE A 38 -9.26 -1.94 4.06
N PHE A 39 -8.80 -2.01 2.81
CA PHE A 39 -7.43 -2.43 2.50
C PHE A 39 -6.40 -1.42 3.00
N ILE A 40 -6.66 -0.12 2.90
CA ILE A 40 -5.79 0.93 3.46
C ILE A 40 -5.67 0.73 4.97
N ASP A 41 -6.79 0.66 5.70
CA ASP A 41 -6.80 0.51 7.15
C ASP A 41 -6.00 -0.73 7.61
N LYS A 42 -6.22 -1.87 6.94
CA LYS A 42 -5.57 -3.13 7.29
C LYS A 42 -4.09 -3.14 6.95
N TYR A 43 -3.73 -2.76 5.73
CA TYR A 43 -2.38 -2.96 5.21
C TYR A 43 -1.44 -1.79 5.51
N GLU A 44 -1.94 -0.57 5.78
CA GLU A 44 -1.13 0.50 6.38
C GLU A 44 -0.61 0.06 7.75
N LYS A 45 -1.50 -0.48 8.60
CA LYS A 45 -1.11 -0.96 9.93
C LYS A 45 -0.11 -2.09 9.87
N ARG A 46 -0.37 -3.06 8.99
CA ARG A 46 0.56 -4.17 8.77
C ARG A 46 1.92 -3.68 8.27
N PHE A 47 1.95 -2.74 7.33
CA PHE A 47 3.19 -2.18 6.80
C PHE A 47 4.01 -1.51 7.90
N LEU A 48 3.38 -0.66 8.73
CA LEU A 48 4.08 0.04 9.81
C LEU A 48 4.63 -0.93 10.87
N VAL A 49 3.88 -1.99 11.21
CA VAL A 49 4.38 -3.04 12.10
C VAL A 49 5.57 -3.76 11.48
N SER A 50 5.52 -4.09 10.19
CA SER A 50 6.63 -4.73 9.48
C SER A 50 7.84 -3.79 9.33
N LEU A 51 7.65 -2.47 9.29
CA LEU A 51 8.75 -1.49 9.18
C LEU A 51 9.38 -1.11 10.52
N LEU A 52 8.59 -0.98 11.58
CA LEU A 52 9.06 -0.43 12.86
C LEU A 52 9.16 -1.48 13.98
N GLY A 53 8.51 -2.63 13.80
CA GLY A 53 8.12 -3.53 14.88
C GLY A 53 6.85 -3.03 15.59
N ARG A 54 6.17 -3.94 16.28
CA ARG A 54 4.85 -3.70 16.90
C ARG A 54 4.82 -2.49 17.84
N ASP A 55 5.70 -2.46 18.85
CA ASP A 55 5.65 -1.44 19.89
C ASP A 55 5.87 -0.02 19.34
N ARG A 56 6.79 0.13 18.38
CA ARG A 56 7.10 1.42 17.74
C ARG A 56 6.04 1.84 16.73
N ALA A 57 5.42 0.88 16.03
CA ALA A 57 4.28 1.17 15.18
C ALA A 57 3.08 1.66 16.01
N ASP A 58 2.81 1.03 17.16
CA ASP A 58 1.73 1.44 18.05
C ASP A 58 2.00 2.83 18.67
N GLU A 59 3.25 3.13 19.04
CA GLU A 59 3.66 4.48 19.47
C GLU A 59 3.42 5.50 18.34
N PHE A 60 3.87 5.21 17.13
CA PHE A 60 3.70 6.10 15.99
C PHE A 60 2.22 6.36 15.65
N TYR A 61 1.37 5.33 15.70
CA TYR A 61 -0.07 5.46 15.49
C TYR A 61 -0.73 6.40 16.49
N LYS A 62 -0.38 6.30 17.77
CA LYS A 62 -0.89 7.22 18.80
C LYS A 62 -0.48 8.66 18.53
N GLU A 63 0.75 8.88 18.07
CA GLU A 63 1.21 10.23 17.72
C GLU A 63 0.49 10.78 16.47
N ILE A 64 0.17 9.92 15.49
CA ILE A 64 -0.66 10.30 14.34
C ILE A 64 -2.08 10.69 14.81
N GLU A 65 -2.69 9.92 15.70
CA GLU A 65 -4.04 10.17 16.23
C GLU A 65 -4.14 11.46 17.04
N LYS A 66 -3.06 11.85 17.73
CA LYS A 66 -2.96 13.14 18.43
C LYS A 66 -2.89 14.33 17.47
N GLY A 67 -2.45 14.13 16.23
CA GLY A 67 -2.29 15.19 15.22
C GLY A 67 -1.04 16.06 15.36
N GLU A 68 -0.23 15.88 16.41
CA GLU A 68 0.95 16.70 16.71
C GLU A 68 2.25 15.90 16.53
N LEU A 69 2.51 15.46 15.30
CA LEU A 69 3.77 14.77 14.98
C LEU A 69 4.96 15.74 15.09
N SER A 70 5.98 15.33 15.83
CA SER A 70 7.21 16.10 15.99
C SER A 70 8.46 15.21 16.00
N GLY A 71 9.63 15.83 15.82
CA GLY A 71 10.93 15.16 15.81
C GLY A 71 10.98 13.96 14.86
N LYS A 72 11.48 12.82 15.37
CA LYS A 72 11.66 11.60 14.59
C LYS A 72 10.37 11.09 13.92
N TRP A 73 9.20 11.38 14.50
CA TRP A 73 7.92 10.91 13.96
C TRP A 73 7.44 11.76 12.78
N LEU A 74 7.66 13.07 12.84
CA LEU A 74 7.44 13.95 11.70
C LEU A 74 8.39 13.60 10.56
N ASP A 75 9.67 13.40 10.87
CA ASP A 75 10.67 13.01 9.86
C ASP A 75 10.33 11.67 9.20
N LEU A 76 9.83 10.70 9.99
CA LEU A 76 9.37 9.43 9.45
C LEU A 76 8.15 9.59 8.55
N LYS A 77 7.14 10.37 8.97
CA LYS A 77 5.95 10.65 8.14
C LYS A 77 6.36 11.23 6.80
N ASN A 78 7.24 12.24 6.79
CA ASN A 78 7.67 12.92 5.58
C ASN A 78 8.46 12.01 4.61
N ARG A 79 8.96 10.87 5.09
CA ARG A 79 9.60 9.84 4.25
C ARG A 79 8.64 8.76 3.80
N LEU A 80 7.56 8.54 4.55
CA LEU A 80 6.51 7.59 4.22
C LEU A 80 5.46 8.17 3.27
N VAL A 81 5.35 9.50 3.19
CA VAL A 81 4.27 10.17 2.48
C VAL A 81 4.82 11.41 1.78
N ASP A 82 4.68 11.44 0.47
CA ASP A 82 4.78 12.67 -0.32
C ASP A 82 3.36 13.21 -0.52
N GLU A 83 2.98 14.24 0.26
CA GLU A 83 1.65 14.84 0.19
C GLU A 83 1.42 15.66 -1.09
N THR A 84 2.49 16.12 -1.75
CA THR A 84 2.42 16.96 -2.96
C THR A 84 2.16 16.10 -4.19
N LEU A 85 2.95 15.03 -4.35
CA LEU A 85 2.79 14.09 -5.45
C LEU A 85 1.77 12.99 -5.15
N LYS A 86 1.32 12.89 -3.90
CA LYS A 86 0.45 11.81 -3.40
C LYS A 86 1.09 10.44 -3.67
N MET A 87 2.35 10.29 -3.29
CA MET A 87 3.11 9.04 -3.42
C MET A 87 3.47 8.48 -2.06
N SER A 88 3.46 7.15 -1.94
CA SER A 88 3.83 6.47 -0.69
C SER A 88 4.18 4.99 -0.92
N PRO A 89 5.21 4.44 -0.24
CA PRO A 89 5.47 3.00 -0.21
C PRO A 89 4.31 2.23 0.42
N ILE A 90 3.53 2.88 1.29
CA ILE A 90 2.31 2.30 1.88
C ILE A 90 1.27 2.08 0.79
N ALA A 91 1.06 3.06 -0.11
CA ALA A 91 0.10 2.93 -1.21
C ALA A 91 0.48 1.79 -2.16
N ASN A 92 1.77 1.67 -2.49
CA ASN A 92 2.32 0.56 -3.26
C ASN A 92 2.10 -0.80 -2.58
N TYR A 93 2.32 -0.89 -1.27
CA TYR A 93 2.08 -2.10 -0.49
C TYR A 93 0.60 -2.48 -0.44
N VAL A 94 -0.29 -1.50 -0.17
CA VAL A 94 -1.75 -1.70 -0.17
C VAL A 94 -2.22 -2.16 -1.56
N TYR A 95 -1.74 -1.52 -2.62
CA TYR A 95 -2.07 -1.89 -4.00
C TYR A 95 -1.71 -3.33 -4.32
N TYR A 96 -0.52 -3.80 -3.91
CA TYR A 96 -0.12 -5.19 -4.09
C TYR A 96 -1.14 -6.16 -3.47
N TRP A 97 -1.54 -5.93 -2.22
CA TRP A 97 -2.50 -6.80 -1.54
C TRP A 97 -3.91 -6.69 -2.13
N TYR A 98 -4.34 -5.47 -2.47
CA TYR A 98 -5.64 -5.21 -3.12
C TYR A 98 -5.74 -5.99 -4.44
N ARG A 99 -4.72 -5.89 -5.30
CA ARG A 99 -4.69 -6.60 -6.58
C ARG A 99 -4.53 -8.11 -6.40
N ARG A 100 -3.74 -8.57 -5.44
CA ARG A 100 -3.58 -10.00 -5.16
C ARG A 100 -4.91 -10.66 -4.78
N CYS A 101 -5.70 -10.02 -3.92
CA CYS A 101 -7.02 -10.50 -3.54
C CYS A 101 -8.03 -10.42 -4.69
N ASN A 102 -7.98 -9.38 -5.52
CA ASN A 102 -8.85 -9.25 -6.68
C ASN A 102 -8.49 -10.20 -7.85
N VAL A 103 -7.25 -10.68 -7.92
CA VAL A 103 -6.87 -11.73 -8.87
C VAL A 103 -7.38 -13.09 -8.39
N SER A 104 -7.40 -13.33 -7.08
CA SER A 104 -7.86 -14.58 -6.46
C SER A 104 -9.34 -14.50 -6.06
N VAL A 105 -10.25 -14.24 -7.00
CA VAL A 105 -11.68 -14.19 -6.65
C VAL A 105 -12.18 -15.61 -6.40
N THR A 106 -12.68 -15.85 -5.19
CA THR A 106 -13.36 -17.10 -4.83
C THR A 106 -14.67 -17.21 -5.61
N THR A 107 -14.75 -18.17 -6.54
CA THR A 107 -16.00 -18.59 -7.17
C THR A 107 -16.53 -19.84 -6.44
N ASP A 108 -17.81 -20.19 -6.62
CA ASP A 108 -18.43 -21.38 -5.98
C ASP A 108 -17.74 -22.73 -6.32
N ILE A 109 -16.73 -22.72 -7.20
CA ILE A 109 -15.92 -23.87 -7.62
C ILE A 109 -14.43 -23.71 -7.21
N GLY A 110 -14.09 -22.73 -6.37
CA GLY A 110 -12.73 -22.47 -5.86
C GLY A 110 -12.14 -21.12 -6.29
N GLU A 111 -10.87 -20.88 -5.94
CA GLU A 111 -10.10 -19.70 -6.33
C GLU A 111 -9.80 -19.77 -7.85
N MET A 112 -10.34 -18.84 -8.63
CA MET A 112 -10.06 -18.73 -10.07
C MET A 112 -9.40 -17.39 -10.38
N GLU A 113 -8.37 -17.39 -11.23
CA GLU A 113 -7.85 -16.15 -11.81
C GLU A 113 -8.89 -15.58 -12.79
N THR A 114 -9.22 -14.30 -12.65
CA THR A 114 -10.19 -13.63 -13.53
C THR A 114 -9.60 -13.43 -14.93
N ASP A 115 -9.98 -14.30 -15.86
CA ASP A 115 -9.64 -14.16 -17.27
C ASP A 115 -10.64 -13.24 -17.98
N SER A 116 -10.28 -11.96 -18.15
CA SER A 116 -11.05 -11.02 -18.96
C SER A 116 -10.56 -11.04 -20.41
N ASP A 117 -11.24 -11.80 -21.27
CA ASP A 117 -11.04 -11.76 -22.72
C ASP A 117 -11.35 -10.36 -23.29
N ASN A 118 -10.49 -9.87 -24.19
CA ASN A 118 -10.61 -8.65 -25.01
C ASN A 118 -9.98 -7.32 -24.57
N SER A 119 -8.90 -7.32 -23.79
CA SER A 119 -7.96 -6.18 -23.81
C SER A 119 -6.53 -6.69 -23.82
N VAL A 120 -5.60 -5.99 -24.51
CA VAL A 120 -4.18 -6.40 -24.60
C VAL A 120 -3.69 -6.74 -23.20
N ARG A 121 -3.49 -8.03 -22.93
CA ARG A 121 -3.33 -8.65 -21.61
C ARG A 121 -1.96 -8.27 -21.02
N VAL A 122 -1.79 -7.01 -20.61
CA VAL A 122 -0.65 -6.62 -19.77
C VAL A 122 -0.93 -7.20 -18.40
N SER A 123 -0.26 -8.31 -18.08
CA SER A 123 -0.48 -9.03 -16.83
C SER A 123 -0.45 -8.05 -15.64
N PRO A 124 -1.51 -8.02 -14.79
CA PRO A 124 -1.51 -7.29 -13.53
C PRO A 124 -0.27 -7.56 -12.68
N ALA A 125 0.33 -8.75 -12.83
CA ALA A 125 1.54 -9.15 -12.14
C ALA A 125 2.71 -8.18 -12.39
N LEU A 126 2.88 -7.64 -13.60
CA LEU A 126 3.97 -6.70 -13.90
C LEU A 126 3.83 -5.40 -13.11
N LYS A 127 2.62 -4.84 -13.05
CA LYS A 127 2.32 -3.63 -12.27
C LYS A 127 2.48 -3.88 -10.78
N MET A 128 2.00 -5.02 -10.29
CA MET A 128 2.18 -5.43 -8.89
C MET A 128 3.66 -5.58 -8.53
N CYS A 129 4.47 -6.18 -9.42
CA CYS A 129 5.91 -6.31 -9.21
C CYS A 129 6.61 -4.95 -9.19
N ARG A 130 6.25 -4.03 -10.09
CA ARG A 130 6.82 -2.68 -10.13
C ARG A 130 6.46 -1.89 -8.87
N ALA A 131 5.19 -1.87 -8.47
CA ALA A 131 4.74 -1.22 -7.25
C ALA A 131 5.47 -1.78 -6.02
N TRP A 132 5.59 -3.11 -5.92
CA TRP A 132 6.33 -3.75 -4.83
C TRP A 132 7.81 -3.37 -4.83
N ASN A 133 8.47 -3.40 -5.99
CA ASN A 133 9.89 -3.09 -6.09
C ASN A 133 10.18 -1.61 -5.81
N GLU A 134 9.30 -0.70 -6.23
CA GLU A 134 9.37 0.71 -5.86
C GLU A 134 9.19 0.89 -4.35
N MET A 135 8.24 0.18 -3.72
CA MET A 135 8.10 0.17 -2.26
C MET A 135 9.39 -0.31 -1.56
N VAL A 136 10.01 -1.38 -2.05
CA VAL A 136 11.27 -1.90 -1.51
C VAL A 136 12.38 -0.85 -1.56
N ASP A 137 12.49 -0.10 -2.66
CA ASP A 137 13.50 0.94 -2.81
C ASP A 137 13.32 2.07 -1.77
N TRP A 138 12.07 2.51 -1.57
CA TRP A 138 11.76 3.49 -0.53
C TRP A 138 12.02 2.96 0.88
N VAL A 139 11.66 1.70 1.16
CA VAL A 139 11.92 1.07 2.47
C VAL A 139 13.41 0.96 2.74
N ILE A 140 14.23 0.61 1.74
CA ILE A 140 15.68 0.58 1.87
C ILE A 140 16.23 1.95 2.24
N ASP A 141 15.74 3.02 1.61
CA ASP A 141 16.20 4.37 1.90
C ASP A 141 15.73 4.87 3.28
N ILE A 142 14.51 4.52 3.70
CA ILE A 142 14.03 4.73 5.07
C ILE A 142 14.91 3.98 6.07
N GLN A 143 15.25 2.72 5.81
CA GLN A 143 16.10 1.92 6.69
C GLN A 143 17.50 2.52 6.83
N LYS A 144 18.11 2.99 5.73
CA LYS A 144 19.41 3.70 5.76
C LYS A 144 19.35 4.95 6.65
N TRP A 145 18.28 5.72 6.53
CA TRP A 145 18.06 6.90 7.37
C TRP A 145 17.82 6.54 8.85
N MET A 146 17.03 5.50 9.13
CA MET A 146 16.84 5.00 10.50
C MET A 146 18.16 4.58 11.13
N LYS A 147 19.04 3.93 10.35
CA LYS A 147 20.38 3.54 10.77
C LYS A 147 21.29 4.76 11.03
N SER A 148 21.24 5.80 10.21
CA SER A 148 22.11 6.97 10.36
C SER A 148 21.70 7.87 11.52
N THR A 149 20.41 8.00 11.80
CA THR A 149 19.89 8.81 12.91
C THR A 149 20.01 8.14 14.27
N GLY A 150 20.03 6.80 14.31
CA GLY A 150 20.03 6.03 15.57
C GLY A 150 18.71 6.10 16.35
N SER A 151 17.69 6.80 15.83
CA SER A 151 16.39 7.03 16.48
C SER A 151 15.48 5.79 16.47
N PHE A 152 15.83 4.79 15.65
CA PHE A 152 15.02 3.60 15.40
C PHE A 152 15.86 2.32 15.42
N ASN A 153 15.26 1.21 15.84
CA ASN A 153 15.87 -0.10 15.69
C ASN A 153 15.66 -0.61 14.25
N TYR A 154 16.58 -0.24 13.35
CA TYR A 154 16.53 -0.60 11.93
C TYR A 154 16.60 -2.11 11.63
N ARG A 155 16.94 -2.94 12.63
CA ARG A 155 17.02 -4.42 12.49
C ARG A 155 15.67 -5.13 12.65
N ASN A 156 14.65 -4.43 13.13
CA ASN A 156 13.32 -5.00 13.34
C ASN A 156 12.48 -5.05 12.05
N ILE A 157 13.00 -4.54 10.93
CA ILE A 157 12.30 -4.54 9.65
C ILE A 157 12.11 -5.98 9.16
N ASP A 158 10.88 -6.30 8.78
CA ASP A 158 10.54 -7.54 8.09
C ASP A 158 11.32 -7.63 6.77
N VAL A 159 12.13 -8.68 6.62
CA VAL A 159 12.98 -8.91 5.45
C VAL A 159 12.18 -8.98 4.14
N ASN A 160 10.88 -9.29 4.20
CA ASN A 160 10.03 -9.28 3.02
C ASN A 160 9.86 -7.87 2.44
N LEU A 161 9.86 -6.81 3.28
CA LEU A 161 9.82 -5.42 2.81
C LEU A 161 11.15 -4.98 2.15
N LEU A 162 12.18 -5.81 2.21
CA LEU A 162 13.49 -5.57 1.59
C LEU A 162 13.73 -6.46 0.37
N LYS A 163 12.83 -7.42 0.09
CA LYS A 163 12.98 -8.37 -1.01
C LYS A 163 12.15 -7.91 -2.21
N ARG A 164 12.82 -7.61 -3.32
CA ARG A 164 12.18 -7.39 -4.61
C ARG A 164 11.50 -8.68 -5.12
N ILE A 165 10.43 -8.52 -5.88
CA ILE A 165 9.69 -9.62 -6.52
C ILE A 165 9.75 -9.50 -8.05
N ASN A 166 9.58 -10.63 -8.72
CA ASN A 166 9.42 -10.73 -10.17
C ASN A 166 8.11 -11.45 -10.51
N THR A 167 7.73 -11.46 -11.79
CA THR A 167 6.48 -12.08 -12.26
C THR A 167 6.40 -13.58 -12.04
N PHE A 168 7.53 -14.25 -11.76
CA PHE A 168 7.60 -15.67 -11.45
C PHE A 168 7.62 -15.95 -9.94
N ASN A 169 7.56 -14.90 -9.11
CA ASN A 169 7.57 -14.97 -7.66
C ASN A 169 8.74 -15.79 -7.07
N LEU A 170 9.91 -15.78 -7.76
CA LEU A 170 11.18 -16.37 -7.31
C LEU A 170 11.99 -15.35 -6.48
#